data_AF-A0A9X1HWQ6-F1
#
_entry.id   AF-A0A9X1HWQ6-F1
#
_cell.length_a   1.000
_cell.length_b   1.000
_cell.length_c   1.000
_cell.angle_alpha   90.00
_cell.angle_beta   90.00
_cell.angle_gamma   90.00
#
_symmetry.space_group_name_H-M   'P 1'
#
loop_
_entity.id
_entity.type
_entity.pdbx_description
1 polymer ?
#
loop_
_entity_poly.entity_id
_entity_poly.type
_entity_poly.pdbx_seq_one_letter_code
_entity_poly.pdbx_strand_id
1 'polypeptide(L)'
;MKKISLLAIGLFSMAFSYAQEISDALLYSQSEIQGTARFRALSGAFGALGGDMSAVSINPASSAVFTRSHFSFTLSNLNAKNNTDYFGNNVKTNESTFDVNQGGAAFVFSSRSNSPWKKLTLGIAYDKTNDYNNSWNAIGVNTNDDGNFSNSIASYFYDYTDGLEKYIFTPSGQELVDYFYINNSQAQNDPEQFFDNNPHLYYELGYQFLGEVENYGVQQAFLGYQAYILDPVEDTDENTEYIANVGTGNFTHDYLYTSTGYNGKIAFNFATQYEDNLYLGINLNSHFINYDRTTSLLEDNDNGGAITAIDFDNTLSTTGNGFSFQVGGIYKLTPEFRIGLTYDSPTWYTIEEETTQYINSNNAPNDIGFISTIVNVYPRYKLKTPSKITGSLAYVFGNRGLISFDYSNKDYSKTEFQPTNDAFYQEQNEIMSNVFTSSSTYRIGGELKHKQFSFRGGYRFEESPYEDGITVGDLEGYSLGLGISFGKTKLDLTYDQWERSYATPLYNLGLIDTASINRKNSNLTLSLAFNI
;
A
#
# COMPACT_ATOMS: atom_id res chain seq x y z
N MET A 1 0.89 29.71 27.25
CA MET A 1 1.22 30.64 26.15
C MET A 1 2.06 29.89 25.14
N LYS A 2 1.40 29.29 24.14
CA LYS A 2 2.02 28.55 23.04
C LYS A 2 1.21 28.88 21.80
N LYS A 3 1.66 29.90 21.07
CA LYS A 3 1.33 30.17 19.67
C LYS A 3 2.50 30.93 19.08
N ILE A 4 2.74 30.70 17.79
CA ILE A 4 3.65 31.39 16.88
C ILE A 4 5.05 30.78 16.83
N SER A 5 5.25 29.92 15.83
CA SER A 5 6.43 29.83 14.94
C SER A 5 6.11 28.79 13.85
N LEU A 6 5.30 29.17 12.85
CA LEU A 6 4.98 28.36 11.67
C LEU A 6 5.07 29.24 10.42
N LEU A 7 6.09 30.12 10.39
CA LEU A 7 6.21 31.20 9.40
C LEU A 7 7.68 31.39 8.96
N ALA A 8 8.43 30.27 8.89
CA ALA A 8 9.81 30.26 8.41
C ALA A 8 10.17 28.95 7.70
N ILE A 9 9.25 28.43 6.86
CA ILE A 9 9.52 27.29 5.96
C ILE A 9 9.44 27.70 4.46
N GLY A 10 8.87 28.86 4.14
CA GLY A 10 8.66 29.30 2.75
C GLY A 10 9.88 29.90 2.03
N LEU A 11 11.10 29.39 2.22
CA LEU A 11 12.29 29.89 1.49
C LEU A 11 13.26 28.81 1.00
N PHE A 12 12.90 27.52 1.06
CA PHE A 12 13.72 26.42 0.51
C PHE A 12 12.89 25.22 0.02
N SER A 13 11.74 25.46 -0.61
CA SER A 13 11.01 24.42 -1.34
C SER A 13 11.33 24.52 -2.83
N MET A 14 11.87 23.42 -3.36
CA MET A 14 11.72 22.91 -4.74
C MET A 14 13.04 22.33 -5.25
N ALA A 15 13.28 21.06 -4.89
CA ALA A 15 14.27 20.20 -5.52
C ALA A 15 13.90 18.72 -5.34
N PHE A 16 12.62 18.34 -5.49
CA PHE A 16 12.17 16.98 -5.18
C PHE A 16 11.51 16.32 -6.37
N SER A 17 12.29 15.50 -7.11
CA SER A 17 11.85 14.66 -8.24
C SER A 17 10.93 13.50 -7.83
N TYR A 18 10.06 13.68 -6.82
CA TYR A 18 9.42 12.59 -6.08
C TYR A 18 7.90 12.72 -6.06
N ALA A 19 7.20 11.64 -6.38
CA ALA A 19 5.74 11.53 -6.26
C ALA A 19 5.31 10.70 -5.02
N GLN A 20 6.26 10.27 -4.19
CA GLN A 20 6.00 9.34 -3.08
C GLN A 20 5.21 10.00 -1.95
N GLU A 21 4.26 9.24 -1.42
CA GLU A 21 3.40 9.67 -0.33
C GLU A 21 3.57 8.83 0.93
N ILE A 22 3.27 9.41 2.08
CA ILE A 22 3.25 8.67 3.36
C ILE A 22 2.18 7.55 3.37
N SER A 23 1.11 7.72 2.59
CA SER A 23 0.04 6.75 2.38
C SER A 23 0.59 5.46 1.75
N ASP A 24 1.47 5.59 0.76
CA ASP A 24 2.14 4.47 0.08
C ASP A 24 3.15 3.79 1.02
N ALA A 25 3.90 4.55 1.81
CA ALA A 25 4.79 4.00 2.84
C ALA A 25 4.04 3.13 3.85
N LEU A 26 2.83 3.56 4.25
CA LEU A 26 1.95 2.78 5.11
C LEU A 26 1.41 1.55 4.39
N LEU A 27 0.92 1.70 3.15
CA LEU A 27 0.39 0.63 2.30
C LEU A 27 1.38 -0.55 2.22
N TYR A 28 2.65 -0.26 1.93
CA TYR A 28 3.71 -1.27 1.83
C TYR A 28 4.17 -1.81 3.19
N SER A 29 3.94 -1.06 4.27
CA SER A 29 4.26 -1.47 5.64
C SER A 29 3.19 -2.34 6.29
N GLN A 30 1.96 -2.36 5.78
CA GLN A 30 0.89 -3.21 6.33
C GLN A 30 1.02 -4.67 5.87
N SER A 31 0.41 -5.59 6.62
CA SER A 31 0.34 -7.00 6.24
C SER A 31 -0.98 -7.59 6.69
N GLU A 32 -1.72 -8.20 5.78
CA GLU A 32 -2.98 -8.88 6.11
C GLU A 32 -2.77 -10.31 6.63
N ILE A 33 -3.80 -10.87 7.26
CA ILE A 33 -3.81 -12.31 7.59
C ILE A 33 -4.03 -13.07 6.30
N GLN A 34 -2.94 -13.57 5.75
CA GLN A 34 -2.92 -14.47 4.61
C GLN A 34 -2.28 -15.80 5.04
N GLY A 35 -2.74 -16.91 4.46
CA GLY A 35 -2.28 -18.23 4.88
C GLY A 35 -3.31 -19.34 4.69
N THR A 36 -3.03 -20.49 5.30
CA THR A 36 -3.90 -21.67 5.22
C THR A 36 -5.29 -21.39 5.79
N ALA A 37 -6.31 -22.12 5.31
CA ALA A 37 -7.67 -22.07 5.83
C ALA A 37 -7.68 -22.31 7.35
N ARG A 38 -6.95 -23.32 7.83
CA ARG A 38 -6.80 -23.60 9.27
C ARG A 38 -6.23 -22.39 10.04
N PHE A 39 -5.23 -21.72 9.49
CA PHE A 39 -4.63 -20.52 10.09
C PHE A 39 -5.61 -19.35 10.15
N ARG A 40 -6.29 -19.06 9.04
CA ARG A 40 -7.29 -18.00 8.93
C ARG A 40 -8.49 -18.23 9.83
N ALA A 41 -8.91 -19.48 10.02
CA ALA A 41 -10.05 -19.83 10.87
C ALA A 41 -9.84 -19.56 12.37
N LEU A 42 -8.60 -19.36 12.80
CA LEU A 42 -8.26 -18.91 14.16
C LEU A 42 -7.84 -17.44 14.16
N SER A 43 -8.19 -16.70 13.10
CA SER A 43 -7.79 -15.31 12.87
C SER A 43 -6.29 -15.07 13.06
N GLY A 44 -5.47 -16.04 12.63
CA GLY A 44 -4.01 -15.97 12.71
C GLY A 44 -3.38 -16.11 14.11
N ALA A 45 -4.16 -16.46 15.15
CA ALA A 45 -3.68 -16.68 16.51
C ALA A 45 -2.90 -18.01 16.64
N PHE A 46 -1.69 -18.05 16.09
CA PHE A 46 -0.90 -19.28 15.89
C PHE A 46 0.52 -19.22 16.46
N GLY A 47 0.94 -18.09 17.03
CA GLY A 47 2.34 -17.88 17.42
C GLY A 47 2.85 -18.86 18.49
N ALA A 48 2.00 -19.39 19.37
CA ALA A 48 2.37 -20.45 20.34
C ALA A 48 1.96 -21.88 19.91
N LEU A 49 1.20 -22.02 18.82
CA LEU A 49 0.65 -23.30 18.38
C LEU A 49 1.63 -24.09 17.50
N GLY A 50 2.10 -23.45 16.44
CA GLY A 50 2.90 -24.05 15.38
C GLY A 50 2.21 -25.21 14.62
N GLY A 51 2.98 -25.97 13.85
CA GLY A 51 2.49 -27.15 13.12
C GLY A 51 1.47 -26.82 12.01
N ASP A 52 1.61 -25.65 11.41
CA ASP A 52 0.90 -25.16 10.23
C ASP A 52 1.91 -24.33 9.40
N MET A 53 1.85 -24.37 8.06
CA MET A 53 2.84 -23.63 7.27
C MET A 53 2.74 -22.12 7.43
N SER A 54 1.54 -21.57 7.58
CA SER A 54 1.39 -20.12 7.82
C SER A 54 1.90 -19.72 9.21
N ALA A 55 1.88 -20.65 10.18
CA ALA A 55 2.50 -20.42 11.48
C ALA A 55 4.03 -20.30 11.38
N VAL A 56 4.68 -20.97 10.42
CA VAL A 56 6.14 -20.85 10.17
C VAL A 56 6.51 -19.41 9.80
N SER A 57 5.63 -18.73 9.07
CA SER A 57 5.84 -17.37 8.58
C SER A 57 5.58 -16.27 9.62
N ILE A 58 4.95 -16.59 10.76
CA ILE A 58 4.72 -15.66 11.89
C ILE A 58 5.47 -16.04 13.17
N ASN A 59 5.90 -17.29 13.31
CA ASN A 59 6.84 -17.74 14.33
C ASN A 59 7.71 -18.86 13.73
N PRO A 60 8.98 -18.58 13.41
CA PRO A 60 9.89 -19.55 12.80
C PRO A 60 10.04 -20.87 13.57
N ALA A 61 9.87 -20.88 14.90
CA ALA A 61 9.95 -22.10 15.72
C ALA A 61 8.81 -23.09 15.41
N SER A 62 7.73 -22.63 14.79
CA SER A 62 6.54 -23.41 14.45
C SER A 62 6.84 -24.64 13.60
N SER A 63 7.88 -24.60 12.77
CA SER A 63 8.21 -25.73 11.90
C SER A 63 8.81 -26.91 12.67
N ALA A 64 9.49 -26.66 13.81
CA ALA A 64 9.96 -27.71 14.70
C ALA A 64 8.82 -28.39 15.48
N VAL A 65 7.61 -27.82 15.48
CA VAL A 65 6.41 -28.46 16.05
C VAL A 65 5.90 -29.59 15.15
N PHE A 66 6.13 -29.55 13.84
CA PHE A 66 5.74 -30.63 12.93
C PHE A 66 6.35 -31.97 13.36
N THR A 67 5.54 -33.03 13.41
CA THR A 67 5.99 -34.38 13.79
C THR A 67 6.46 -35.21 12.59
N ARG A 68 6.11 -34.77 11.38
CA ARG A 68 6.43 -35.38 10.09
C ARG A 68 6.71 -34.27 9.08
N SER A 69 7.34 -34.62 7.97
CA SER A 69 7.48 -33.65 6.88
C SER A 69 6.09 -33.24 6.38
N HIS A 70 5.92 -31.96 6.10
CA HIS A 70 4.62 -31.36 5.84
C HIS A 70 4.65 -30.54 4.57
N PHE A 71 3.57 -30.60 3.79
CA PHE A 71 3.38 -29.79 2.59
C PHE A 71 1.97 -29.21 2.62
N SER A 72 1.82 -27.94 2.27
CA SER A 72 0.50 -27.30 2.14
C SER A 72 0.44 -26.42 0.91
N PHE A 73 -0.76 -26.33 0.35
CA PHE A 73 -1.12 -25.41 -0.71
C PHE A 73 -2.50 -24.83 -0.43
N THR A 74 -2.67 -23.54 -0.71
CA THR A 74 -3.87 -22.79 -0.36
C THR A 74 -4.30 -21.89 -1.50
N LEU A 75 -5.59 -21.97 -1.82
CA LEU A 75 -6.29 -21.11 -2.76
C LEU A 75 -7.31 -20.27 -2.00
N SER A 76 -7.59 -19.08 -2.50
CA SER A 76 -8.57 -18.19 -1.90
C SER A 76 -9.33 -17.38 -2.92
N ASN A 77 -10.53 -16.96 -2.55
CA ASN A 77 -11.28 -15.94 -3.26
C ASN A 77 -11.58 -14.78 -2.31
N LEU A 78 -10.89 -13.67 -2.50
CA LEU A 78 -11.09 -12.43 -1.76
C LEU A 78 -12.15 -11.59 -2.48
N ASN A 79 -13.11 -11.08 -1.72
CA ASN A 79 -14.11 -10.15 -2.21
C ASN A 79 -14.06 -8.87 -1.36
N ALA A 80 -13.68 -7.75 -1.97
CA ALA A 80 -13.61 -6.42 -1.37
C ALA A 80 -14.85 -5.61 -1.74
N LYS A 81 -15.58 -5.13 -0.72
CA LYS A 81 -16.74 -4.24 -0.88
C LYS A 81 -16.41 -2.89 -0.29
N ASN A 82 -16.59 -1.82 -1.05
CA ASN A 82 -16.48 -0.46 -0.53
C ASN A 82 -17.87 0.18 -0.51
N ASN A 83 -18.15 0.90 0.57
CA ASN A 83 -19.23 1.88 0.63
C ASN A 83 -18.58 3.25 0.83
N THR A 84 -18.55 4.04 -0.23
CA THR A 84 -17.93 5.35 -0.28
C THR A 84 -19.00 6.42 -0.13
N ASP A 85 -18.82 7.32 0.83
CA ASP A 85 -19.59 8.55 0.99
C ASP A 85 -18.73 9.75 0.61
N TYR A 86 -19.26 10.58 -0.29
CA TYR A 86 -18.64 11.84 -0.69
C TYR A 86 -19.75 12.89 -0.83
N PHE A 87 -19.74 13.90 0.04
CA PHE A 87 -20.78 14.93 0.14
C PHE A 87 -22.22 14.36 0.23
N GLY A 88 -22.40 13.27 1.00
CA GLY A 88 -23.70 12.64 1.26
C GLY A 88 -24.21 11.71 0.16
N ASN A 89 -23.48 11.59 -0.96
CA ASN A 89 -23.78 10.61 -1.98
C ASN A 89 -23.03 9.31 -1.70
N ASN A 90 -23.75 8.18 -1.70
CA ASN A 90 -23.24 6.88 -1.30
C ASN A 90 -23.10 5.95 -2.51
N VAL A 91 -21.88 5.54 -2.82
CA VAL A 91 -21.56 4.62 -3.91
C VAL A 91 -21.04 3.30 -3.35
N LYS A 92 -21.52 2.18 -3.91
CA LYS A 92 -21.09 0.83 -3.54
C LYS A 92 -20.37 0.17 -4.69
N THR A 93 -19.17 -0.33 -4.44
CA THR A 93 -18.36 -1.10 -5.40
C THR A 93 -18.02 -2.47 -4.82
N ASN A 94 -17.73 -3.43 -5.69
CA ASN A 94 -17.39 -4.79 -5.29
C ASN A 94 -16.42 -5.42 -6.28
N GLU A 95 -15.26 -5.82 -5.79
CA GLU A 95 -14.24 -6.54 -6.55
C GLU A 95 -14.00 -7.93 -5.97
N SER A 96 -13.75 -8.90 -6.85
CA SER A 96 -13.49 -10.29 -6.45
C SER A 96 -12.27 -10.84 -7.17
N THR A 97 -11.29 -11.31 -6.39
CA THR A 97 -10.04 -11.86 -6.87
C THR A 97 -9.91 -13.32 -6.48
N PHE A 98 -9.42 -14.15 -7.39
CA PHE A 98 -9.02 -15.52 -7.09
C PHE A 98 -7.50 -15.62 -7.10
N ASP A 99 -6.92 -16.15 -6.02
CA ASP A 99 -5.47 -16.14 -5.81
C ASP A 99 -4.92 -17.45 -5.25
N VAL A 100 -3.65 -17.66 -5.56
CA VAL A 100 -2.78 -18.59 -4.82
C VAL A 100 -2.25 -17.86 -3.60
N ASN A 101 -2.83 -18.16 -2.45
CA ASN A 101 -2.57 -17.44 -1.21
C ASN A 101 -1.27 -17.88 -0.51
N GLN A 102 -1.01 -19.18 -0.50
CA GLN A 102 0.08 -19.76 0.27
C GLN A 102 0.51 -21.11 -0.31
N GLY A 103 1.81 -21.38 -0.25
CA GLY A 103 2.37 -22.70 -0.52
C GLY A 103 3.66 -22.93 0.26
N GLY A 104 3.90 -24.13 0.73
CA GLY A 104 5.14 -24.38 1.46
C GLY A 104 5.37 -25.82 1.88
N ALA A 105 6.58 -26.06 2.35
CA ALA A 105 7.05 -27.35 2.82
C ALA A 105 7.92 -27.20 4.07
N ALA A 106 7.81 -28.16 4.98
CA ALA A 106 8.69 -28.32 6.13
C ALA A 106 9.22 -29.75 6.17
N PHE A 107 10.54 -29.91 6.17
CA PHE A 107 11.25 -31.18 6.20
C PHE A 107 11.75 -31.46 7.61
N VAL A 108 11.28 -32.55 8.20
CA VAL A 108 11.54 -32.88 9.61
C VAL A 108 12.62 -33.95 9.74
N PHE A 109 13.71 -33.62 10.43
CA PHE A 109 14.81 -34.51 10.75
C PHE A 109 14.85 -34.79 12.25
N SER A 110 14.45 -35.99 12.66
CA SER A 110 14.44 -36.39 14.08
C SER A 110 15.74 -37.08 14.47
N SER A 111 16.29 -36.73 15.64
CA SER A 111 17.46 -37.40 16.21
C SER A 111 17.12 -38.84 16.61
N ARG A 112 18.05 -39.76 16.37
CA ARG A 112 17.93 -41.19 16.73
C ARG A 112 18.74 -41.57 17.98
N SER A 113 19.48 -40.62 18.54
CA SER A 113 20.31 -40.81 19.74
C SER A 113 19.67 -40.16 20.97
N ASN A 114 20.20 -40.43 22.16
CA ASN A 114 19.80 -39.77 23.41
C ASN A 114 20.31 -38.31 23.51
N SER A 115 20.26 -37.57 22.40
CA SER A 115 20.65 -36.16 22.34
C SER A 115 19.58 -35.28 22.99
N PRO A 116 19.94 -34.19 23.67
CA PRO A 116 18.97 -33.17 24.09
C PRO A 116 18.34 -32.47 22.88
N TRP A 117 19.05 -32.36 21.75
CA TRP A 117 18.49 -31.87 20.49
C TRP A 117 17.69 -32.97 19.80
N LYS A 118 16.35 -32.86 19.86
CA LYS A 118 15.44 -33.91 19.38
C LYS A 118 15.13 -33.79 17.90
N LYS A 119 15.12 -32.57 17.35
CA LYS A 119 14.65 -32.30 15.99
C LYS A 119 15.34 -31.11 15.35
N LEU A 120 15.58 -31.23 14.05
CA LEU A 120 15.91 -30.15 13.14
C LEU A 120 14.83 -30.10 12.06
N THR A 121 14.37 -28.91 11.71
CA THR A 121 13.44 -28.68 10.60
C THR A 121 14.03 -27.66 9.64
N LEU A 122 13.92 -27.94 8.35
CA LEU A 122 14.20 -27.00 7.27
C LEU A 122 12.89 -26.74 6.53
N GLY A 123 12.60 -25.50 6.18
CA GLY A 123 11.35 -25.16 5.49
C GLY A 123 11.51 -24.09 4.43
N ILE A 124 10.56 -24.09 3.51
CA ILE A 124 10.34 -22.99 2.57
C ILE A 124 8.84 -22.68 2.57
N ALA A 125 8.51 -21.40 2.66
CA ALA A 125 7.13 -20.94 2.62
C ALA A 125 7.01 -19.73 1.70
N TYR A 126 6.00 -19.74 0.84
CA TYR A 126 5.54 -18.60 0.09
C TYR A 126 4.21 -18.13 0.69
N ASP A 127 4.10 -16.84 0.98
CA ASP A 127 2.85 -16.19 1.40
C ASP A 127 2.62 -14.94 0.54
N LYS A 128 1.43 -14.80 -0.04
CA LYS A 128 0.89 -13.49 -0.43
C LYS A 128 0.67 -12.72 0.87
N THR A 129 1.27 -11.56 1.08
CA THR A 129 1.16 -10.82 2.35
C THR A 129 0.12 -9.71 2.31
N ASN A 130 -0.12 -9.12 1.13
CA ASN A 130 -1.19 -8.15 0.87
C ASN A 130 -1.86 -8.45 -0.47
N ASP A 131 -3.09 -7.99 -0.62
CA ASP A 131 -3.84 -7.96 -1.86
C ASP A 131 -4.24 -6.52 -2.14
N TYR A 132 -3.89 -6.00 -3.31
CA TYR A 132 -4.17 -4.62 -3.68
C TYR A 132 -5.35 -4.47 -4.63
N ASN A 133 -6.03 -5.55 -5.01
CA ASN A 133 -7.21 -5.46 -5.86
C ASN A 133 -8.32 -4.72 -5.12
N ASN A 134 -8.61 -3.51 -5.58
CA ASN A 134 -9.58 -2.61 -4.96
C ASN A 134 -10.13 -1.65 -6.01
N SER A 135 -11.41 -1.28 -5.87
CA SER A 135 -12.04 -0.25 -6.68
C SER A 135 -13.03 0.50 -5.82
N TRP A 136 -13.00 1.82 -5.83
CA TRP A 136 -13.98 2.66 -5.16
C TRP A 136 -14.18 3.95 -5.95
N ASN A 137 -15.38 4.52 -5.85
CA ASN A 137 -15.71 5.74 -6.55
C ASN A 137 -16.33 6.74 -5.56
N ALA A 138 -15.82 7.97 -5.56
CA ALA A 138 -16.37 9.12 -4.85
C ALA A 138 -17.05 10.05 -5.86
N ILE A 139 -18.38 10.06 -5.85
CA ILE A 139 -19.20 10.92 -6.71
C ILE A 139 -19.96 11.90 -5.83
N GLY A 140 -19.91 13.20 -6.09
CA GLY A 140 -20.68 14.17 -5.31
C GLY A 140 -20.46 15.60 -5.74
N VAL A 141 -21.33 16.49 -5.26
CA VAL A 141 -21.19 17.94 -5.45
C VAL A 141 -20.43 18.49 -4.24
N ASN A 142 -19.20 18.91 -4.47
CA ASN A 142 -18.39 19.57 -3.46
C ASN A 142 -18.92 21.00 -3.24
N THR A 143 -19.36 21.26 -2.01
CA THR A 143 -19.95 22.53 -1.57
C THR A 143 -19.06 23.29 -0.59
N ASN A 144 -17.82 22.83 -0.38
CA ASN A 144 -16.83 23.48 0.48
C ASN A 144 -16.16 24.66 -0.27
N ASP A 145 -16.98 25.59 -0.76
CA ASP A 145 -16.55 26.80 -1.45
C ASP A 145 -15.98 27.82 -0.44
N ASP A 146 -14.71 28.17 -0.59
CA ASP A 146 -14.00 29.19 0.20
C ASP A 146 -14.14 30.61 -0.38
N GLY A 147 -14.92 30.77 -1.44
CA GLY A 147 -15.03 31.98 -2.24
C GLY A 147 -14.00 32.06 -3.37
N ASN A 148 -13.23 30.99 -3.60
CA ASN A 148 -12.25 30.86 -4.66
C ASN A 148 -12.45 29.52 -5.42
N PHE A 149 -11.46 28.64 -5.45
CA PHE A 149 -11.49 27.36 -6.17
C PHE A 149 -10.85 26.21 -5.38
N SER A 150 -10.77 26.29 -4.04
CA SER A 150 -10.17 25.23 -3.22
C SER A 150 -10.89 23.88 -3.32
N ASN A 151 -12.17 23.92 -3.69
CA ASN A 151 -13.02 22.76 -3.92
C ASN A 151 -13.01 22.25 -5.37
N SER A 152 -12.13 22.78 -6.23
CA SER A 152 -11.87 22.32 -7.60
C SER A 152 -10.47 21.70 -7.71
N ILE A 153 -10.30 20.77 -8.65
CA ILE A 153 -9.00 20.23 -9.05
C ILE A 153 -8.04 21.30 -9.58
N ALA A 154 -8.53 22.47 -10.00
CA ALA A 154 -7.66 23.59 -10.34
C ALA A 154 -6.73 23.98 -9.17
N SER A 155 -7.17 23.81 -7.92
CA SER A 155 -6.35 24.07 -6.73
C SER A 155 -5.13 23.15 -6.63
N TYR A 156 -5.27 21.88 -7.04
CA TYR A 156 -4.16 20.93 -7.04
C TYR A 156 -3.03 21.40 -7.97
N PHE A 157 -3.36 21.82 -9.19
CA PHE A 157 -2.35 22.33 -10.12
C PHE A 157 -1.80 23.70 -9.69
N TYR A 158 -2.66 24.56 -9.15
CA TYR A 158 -2.29 25.90 -8.69
C TYR A 158 -1.25 25.86 -7.59
N ASP A 159 -1.41 24.97 -6.61
CA ASP A 159 -0.48 24.87 -5.48
C ASP A 159 0.95 24.48 -5.93
N TYR A 160 1.10 23.86 -7.10
CA TYR A 160 2.41 23.57 -7.69
C TYR A 160 3.03 24.75 -8.46
N THR A 161 2.30 25.84 -8.69
CA THR A 161 2.83 27.03 -9.40
C THR A 161 3.63 27.98 -8.52
N ASP A 162 3.62 27.80 -7.20
CA ASP A 162 4.23 28.74 -6.25
C ASP A 162 5.71 28.98 -6.56
N GLY A 163 6.06 30.20 -6.95
CA GLY A 163 7.43 30.61 -7.26
C GLY A 163 7.96 30.16 -8.63
N LEU A 164 7.14 29.55 -9.49
CA LEU A 164 7.53 29.18 -10.85
C LEU A 164 7.29 30.33 -11.84
N GLU A 165 8.27 30.63 -12.69
CA GLU A 165 8.12 31.61 -13.77
C GLU A 165 7.39 31.00 -14.98
N LYS A 166 6.54 31.79 -15.63
CA LYS A 166 5.79 31.38 -16.83
C LYS A 166 6.69 30.84 -17.93
N TYR A 167 7.88 31.41 -18.08
CA TYR A 167 8.90 30.96 -19.03
C TYR A 167 9.14 29.44 -19.00
N ILE A 168 9.09 28.79 -17.84
CA ILE A 168 9.32 27.34 -17.66
C ILE A 168 8.29 26.51 -18.41
N PHE A 169 7.06 27.03 -18.58
CA PHE A 169 5.97 26.32 -19.24
C PHE A 169 5.86 26.64 -20.73
N THR A 170 6.79 27.41 -21.31
CA THR A 170 6.67 27.94 -22.68
C THR A 170 7.82 27.49 -23.58
N PRO A 171 7.64 27.49 -24.92
CA PRO A 171 8.69 27.10 -25.85
C PRO A 171 9.87 28.11 -25.91
N SER A 172 9.75 29.31 -25.31
CA SER A 172 10.87 30.25 -25.18
C SER A 172 11.89 29.82 -24.11
N GLY A 173 11.58 28.75 -23.36
CA GLY A 173 12.50 27.99 -22.53
C GLY A 173 13.78 27.59 -23.27
N GLN A 174 14.89 28.32 -23.13
CA GLN A 174 16.14 28.00 -23.83
C GLN A 174 16.59 26.55 -23.54
N GLU A 175 16.36 26.06 -22.32
CA GLU A 175 16.72 24.70 -21.91
C GLU A 175 15.80 23.63 -22.51
N LEU A 176 14.49 23.91 -22.59
CA LEU A 176 13.54 23.08 -23.31
C LEU A 176 13.96 22.97 -24.78
N VAL A 177 14.20 24.11 -25.42
CA VAL A 177 14.70 24.24 -26.80
C VAL A 177 15.98 23.43 -27.01
N ASP A 178 16.94 23.53 -26.09
CA ASP A 178 18.19 22.77 -26.14
C ASP A 178 17.96 21.26 -25.98
N TYR A 179 17.05 20.84 -25.09
CA TYR A 179 16.65 19.45 -24.92
C TYR A 179 16.03 18.87 -26.21
N PHE A 180 15.18 19.64 -26.89
CA PHE A 180 14.62 19.28 -28.19
C PHE A 180 15.72 19.09 -29.26
N TYR A 181 16.72 19.97 -29.31
CA TYR A 181 17.82 19.88 -30.27
C TYR A 181 18.74 18.68 -30.04
N ILE A 182 18.99 18.32 -28.78
CA ILE A 182 19.84 17.19 -28.42
C ILE A 182 19.17 15.86 -28.80
N ASN A 183 17.86 15.76 -28.55
CA ASN A 183 17.13 14.50 -28.71
C ASN A 183 16.50 14.32 -30.10
N ASN A 184 16.50 15.35 -30.96
CA ASN A 184 15.90 15.25 -32.30
C ASN A 184 16.76 15.88 -33.42
N SER A 185 17.41 15.03 -34.21
CA SER A 185 18.24 15.46 -35.36
C SER A 185 17.47 16.18 -36.48
N GLN A 186 16.14 16.05 -36.58
CA GLN A 186 15.33 16.77 -37.56
C GLN A 186 15.00 18.20 -37.09
N ALA A 187 14.89 18.43 -35.78
CA ALA A 187 14.63 19.74 -35.18
C ALA A 187 15.84 20.71 -35.29
N GLN A 188 17.04 20.18 -35.54
CA GLN A 188 18.28 20.98 -35.62
C GLN A 188 18.36 21.93 -36.83
N ASN A 189 17.52 21.77 -37.86
CA ASN A 189 17.62 22.54 -39.11
C ASN A 189 16.62 23.70 -39.20
N ASP A 190 15.40 23.54 -38.69
CA ASP A 190 14.36 24.59 -38.61
C ASP A 190 13.38 24.25 -37.47
N PRO A 191 13.59 24.79 -36.26
CA PRO A 191 12.87 24.40 -35.05
C PRO A 191 11.40 24.84 -35.06
N GLU A 192 11.14 26.08 -35.51
CA GLU A 192 9.78 26.64 -35.59
C GLU A 192 8.93 25.81 -36.56
N GLN A 193 9.44 25.52 -37.75
CA GLN A 193 8.75 24.68 -38.72
C GLN A 193 8.55 23.23 -38.23
N PHE A 194 9.44 22.71 -37.40
CA PHE A 194 9.30 21.36 -36.85
C PHE A 194 8.09 21.23 -35.92
N PHE A 195 7.89 22.20 -35.01
CA PHE A 195 6.75 22.22 -34.10
C PHE A 195 5.45 22.59 -34.80
N ASP A 196 5.46 23.49 -35.78
CA ASP A 196 4.29 23.78 -36.62
C ASP A 196 3.74 22.52 -37.29
N ASN A 197 4.63 21.60 -37.69
CA ASN A 197 4.25 20.33 -38.31
C ASN A 197 3.94 19.23 -37.28
N ASN A 198 4.37 19.38 -36.02
CA ASN A 198 4.23 18.37 -34.96
C ASN A 198 3.88 19.02 -33.61
N PRO A 199 2.71 19.68 -33.48
CA PRO A 199 2.36 20.44 -32.27
C PRO A 199 2.28 19.58 -31.01
N HIS A 200 1.88 18.31 -31.12
CA HIS A 200 1.88 17.32 -30.03
C HIS A 200 3.26 17.14 -29.35
N LEU A 201 4.35 17.17 -30.12
CA LEU A 201 5.70 16.96 -29.59
C LEU A 201 6.11 18.05 -28.61
N TYR A 202 5.53 19.25 -28.71
CA TYR A 202 5.77 20.32 -27.76
C TYR A 202 5.31 19.91 -26.35
N TYR A 203 4.09 19.37 -26.23
CA TYR A 203 3.51 18.94 -24.96
C TYR A 203 4.24 17.72 -24.40
N GLU A 204 4.45 16.70 -25.23
CA GLU A 204 5.08 15.43 -24.84
C GLU A 204 6.50 15.61 -24.32
N LEU A 205 7.36 16.26 -25.12
CA LEU A 205 8.76 16.43 -24.77
C LEU A 205 8.95 17.54 -23.73
N GLY A 206 8.09 18.55 -23.70
CA GLY A 206 8.09 19.55 -22.64
C GLY A 206 7.77 18.92 -21.30
N TYR A 207 6.70 18.14 -21.24
CA TYR A 207 6.34 17.38 -20.05
C TYR A 207 7.44 16.38 -19.64
N GLN A 208 8.00 15.63 -20.59
CA GLN A 208 9.10 14.70 -20.32
C GLN A 208 10.35 15.42 -19.77
N PHE A 209 10.76 16.52 -20.39
CA PHE A 209 11.90 17.33 -19.94
C PHE A 209 11.72 17.79 -18.50
N LEU A 210 10.55 18.33 -18.15
CA LEU A 210 10.29 18.80 -16.79
C LEU A 210 10.31 17.65 -15.77
N GLY A 211 9.94 16.43 -16.17
CA GLY A 211 10.08 15.25 -15.31
C GLY A 211 11.53 14.79 -15.11
N GLU A 212 12.36 14.89 -16.16
CA GLU A 212 13.76 14.44 -16.13
C GLU A 212 14.71 15.46 -15.48
N VAL A 213 14.47 16.75 -15.71
CA VAL A 213 15.39 17.84 -15.36
C VAL A 213 14.90 18.63 -14.15
N GLU A 214 13.60 18.90 -14.07
CA GLU A 214 13.00 19.62 -12.95
C GLU A 214 12.49 18.63 -11.89
N ASN A 215 11.17 18.55 -11.71
CA ASN A 215 10.56 17.68 -10.74
C ASN A 215 9.07 17.43 -11.01
N TYR A 216 8.52 16.49 -10.26
CA TYR A 216 7.11 16.10 -10.31
C TYR A 216 6.16 17.29 -10.15
N GLY A 217 6.43 18.20 -9.21
CA GLY A 217 5.58 19.38 -8.99
C GLY A 217 5.54 20.31 -10.19
N VAL A 218 6.70 20.58 -10.80
CA VAL A 218 6.77 21.40 -12.02
C VAL A 218 6.00 20.73 -13.18
N GLN A 219 6.03 19.40 -13.30
CA GLN A 219 5.17 18.68 -14.24
C GLN A 219 3.68 18.90 -13.96
N GLN A 220 3.25 18.88 -12.69
CA GLN A 220 1.84 19.13 -12.36
C GLN A 220 1.42 20.56 -12.72
N ALA A 221 2.24 21.56 -12.39
CA ALA A 221 1.99 22.94 -12.78
C ALA A 221 1.91 23.11 -14.31
N PHE A 222 2.82 22.46 -15.05
CA PHE A 222 2.80 22.44 -16.52
C PHE A 222 1.51 21.85 -17.08
N LEU A 223 1.01 20.75 -16.51
CA LEU A 223 -0.26 20.15 -16.93
C LEU A 223 -1.42 21.14 -16.75
N GLY A 224 -1.52 21.79 -15.58
CA GLY A 224 -2.57 22.79 -15.31
C GLY A 224 -2.51 24.00 -16.25
N TYR A 225 -1.31 24.51 -16.51
CA TYR A 225 -1.08 25.63 -17.42
C TYR A 225 -1.40 25.25 -18.88
N GLN A 226 -0.86 24.14 -19.39
CA GLN A 226 -1.05 23.72 -20.78
C GLN A 226 -2.50 23.28 -21.07
N ALA A 227 -3.22 22.80 -20.05
CA ALA A 227 -4.65 22.49 -20.16
C ALA A 227 -5.55 23.73 -20.08
N TYR A 228 -4.97 24.93 -19.96
CA TYR A 228 -5.66 26.21 -19.76
C TYR A 228 -6.56 26.24 -18.51
N ILE A 229 -6.25 25.39 -17.54
CA ILE A 229 -6.89 25.40 -16.21
C ILE A 229 -6.38 26.61 -15.43
N LEU A 230 -5.11 26.96 -15.61
CA LEU A 230 -4.45 28.10 -15.00
C LEU A 230 -3.95 29.07 -16.07
N ASP A 231 -4.08 30.36 -15.81
CA ASP A 231 -3.50 31.45 -16.60
C ASP A 231 -2.53 32.27 -15.75
N PRO A 232 -1.49 32.85 -16.36
CA PRO A 232 -0.63 33.80 -15.68
C PRO A 232 -1.39 35.12 -15.47
N VAL A 233 -1.14 35.81 -14.36
CA VAL A 233 -1.74 37.13 -14.08
C VAL A 233 -1.28 38.15 -15.12
N GLU A 234 0.00 38.11 -15.48
CA GLU A 234 0.59 38.93 -16.54
C GLU A 234 1.15 38.04 -17.66
N ASP A 235 0.88 38.40 -18.92
CA ASP A 235 1.36 37.69 -20.10
C ASP A 235 2.84 38.01 -20.41
N THR A 236 3.71 37.77 -19.43
CA THR A 236 5.16 38.00 -19.49
C THR A 236 5.92 36.78 -18.99
N ASP A 237 7.12 36.53 -19.53
CA ASP A 237 7.93 35.36 -19.18
C ASP A 237 8.33 35.34 -17.70
N GLU A 238 8.53 36.52 -17.09
CA GLU A 238 8.89 36.70 -15.68
C GLU A 238 7.69 36.62 -14.71
N ASN A 239 6.47 36.32 -15.20
CA ASN A 239 5.30 36.19 -14.34
C ASN A 239 5.45 34.97 -13.42
N THR A 240 5.22 35.17 -12.11
CA THR A 240 5.18 34.09 -11.10
C THR A 240 3.83 33.96 -10.40
N GLU A 241 2.81 34.71 -10.83
CA GLU A 241 1.48 34.71 -10.23
C GLU A 241 0.48 34.11 -11.21
N TYR A 242 -0.37 33.20 -10.73
CA TYR A 242 -1.34 32.48 -11.57
C TYR A 242 -2.76 32.63 -11.01
N ILE A 243 -3.74 32.44 -11.87
CA ILE A 243 -5.17 32.40 -11.53
C ILE A 243 -5.81 31.18 -12.20
N ALA A 244 -6.87 30.65 -11.59
CA ALA A 244 -7.64 29.57 -12.20
C ALA A 244 -8.72 30.11 -13.14
N ASN A 245 -8.95 29.40 -14.24
CA ASN A 245 -9.95 29.72 -15.26
C ASN A 245 -11.33 29.09 -15.00
N VAL A 246 -11.52 28.51 -13.82
CA VAL A 246 -12.81 28.01 -13.33
C VAL A 246 -13.59 29.13 -12.64
N GLY A 247 -14.93 29.07 -12.69
CA GLY A 247 -15.77 30.01 -11.95
C GLY A 247 -15.90 29.62 -10.48
N THR A 248 -16.05 30.59 -9.58
CA THR A 248 -16.31 30.34 -8.16
C THR A 248 -17.67 29.69 -7.95
N GLY A 249 -17.75 28.66 -7.12
CA GLY A 249 -19.01 28.00 -6.77
C GLY A 249 -18.82 26.52 -6.43
N ASN A 250 -19.80 25.70 -6.80
CA ASN A 250 -19.76 24.26 -6.51
C ASN A 250 -19.16 23.49 -7.69
N PHE A 251 -18.51 22.38 -7.39
CA PHE A 251 -17.93 21.49 -8.40
C PHE A 251 -18.48 20.08 -8.20
N THR A 252 -18.85 19.42 -9.29
CA THR A 252 -19.26 18.01 -9.27
C THR A 252 -18.04 17.17 -9.57
N HIS A 253 -17.71 16.23 -8.69
CA HIS A 253 -16.61 15.29 -8.88
C HIS A 253 -17.15 13.89 -9.12
N ASP A 254 -16.55 13.18 -10.07
CA ASP A 254 -16.59 11.74 -10.22
C ASP A 254 -15.14 11.23 -10.17
N TYR A 255 -14.73 10.76 -8.99
CA TYR A 255 -13.38 10.28 -8.74
C TYR A 255 -13.37 8.76 -8.62
N LEU A 256 -12.76 8.08 -9.58
CA LEU A 256 -12.56 6.65 -9.58
C LEU A 256 -11.13 6.30 -9.16
N TYR A 257 -11.00 5.52 -8.09
CA TYR A 257 -9.77 4.84 -7.73
C TYR A 257 -9.87 3.36 -8.08
N THR A 258 -8.86 2.84 -8.75
CA THR A 258 -8.66 1.40 -8.97
C THR A 258 -7.23 1.02 -8.65
N SER A 259 -7.03 -0.15 -8.05
CA SER A 259 -5.70 -0.72 -7.87
C SER A 259 -5.70 -2.22 -8.04
N THR A 260 -4.55 -2.76 -8.43
CA THR A 260 -4.31 -4.19 -8.56
C THR A 260 -2.91 -4.57 -8.08
N GLY A 261 -2.66 -5.88 -7.97
CA GLY A 261 -1.35 -6.41 -7.58
C GLY A 261 -1.31 -6.97 -6.16
N TYR A 262 -0.10 -7.27 -5.67
CA TYR A 262 0.11 -7.87 -4.36
C TYR A 262 1.54 -7.73 -3.85
N ASN A 263 1.69 -7.86 -2.52
CA ASN A 263 2.99 -8.16 -1.90
C ASN A 263 3.13 -9.66 -1.68
N GLY A 264 4.34 -10.18 -1.85
CA GLY A 264 4.67 -11.56 -1.54
C GLY A 264 5.93 -11.70 -0.71
N LYS A 265 6.02 -12.82 0.01
CA LYS A 265 7.15 -13.19 0.86
C LYS A 265 7.54 -14.64 0.62
N ILE A 266 8.83 -14.88 0.41
CA ILE A 266 9.44 -16.21 0.42
C ILE A 266 10.32 -16.31 1.67
N ALA A 267 9.96 -17.22 2.58
CA ALA A 267 10.66 -17.47 3.83
C ALA A 267 11.44 -18.78 3.75
N PHE A 268 12.76 -18.69 3.99
CA PHE A 268 13.62 -19.85 4.25
C PHE A 268 13.72 -20.05 5.76
N ASN A 269 13.22 -21.19 6.23
CA ASN A 269 13.05 -21.48 7.65
C ASN A 269 14.06 -22.51 8.15
N PHE A 270 14.61 -22.24 9.32
CA PHE A 270 15.44 -23.15 10.09
C PHE A 270 14.92 -23.20 11.53
N ALA A 271 14.60 -24.38 12.03
CA ALA A 271 14.13 -24.53 13.40
C ALA A 271 14.64 -25.79 14.06
N THR A 272 14.68 -25.78 15.39
CA THR A 272 15.13 -26.91 16.18
C THR A 272 14.30 -27.07 17.45
N GLN A 273 14.28 -28.29 17.96
CA GLN A 273 13.66 -28.66 19.22
C GLN A 273 14.76 -29.10 20.21
N TYR A 274 14.83 -28.41 21.34
CA TYR A 274 15.63 -28.77 22.49
C TYR A 274 14.76 -29.40 23.57
N GLU A 275 15.11 -30.61 23.96
CA GLU A 275 14.32 -31.52 24.79
C GLU A 275 12.87 -31.60 24.31
N ASP A 276 11.90 -31.69 25.21
CA ASP A 276 10.49 -31.83 24.85
C ASP A 276 9.70 -30.51 24.89
N ASN A 277 10.32 -29.45 25.40
CA ASN A 277 9.65 -28.23 25.79
C ASN A 277 10.07 -26.97 25.02
N LEU A 278 11.30 -26.89 24.50
CA LEU A 278 11.80 -25.68 23.85
C LEU A 278 11.94 -25.84 22.33
N TYR A 279 11.34 -24.92 21.60
CA TYR A 279 11.43 -24.82 20.15
C TYR A 279 11.99 -23.45 19.80
N LEU A 280 12.96 -23.41 18.89
CA LEU A 280 13.61 -22.19 18.43
C LEU A 280 13.65 -22.20 16.91
N GLY A 281 13.54 -21.03 16.30
CA GLY A 281 13.68 -20.93 14.85
C GLY A 281 14.06 -19.53 14.37
N ILE A 282 14.49 -19.51 13.11
CA ILE A 282 14.89 -18.33 12.35
C ILE A 282 14.27 -18.43 10.95
N ASN A 283 13.76 -17.31 10.43
CA ASN A 283 13.47 -17.16 9.01
C ASN A 283 14.36 -16.09 8.39
N LEU A 284 14.79 -16.35 7.16
CA LEU A 284 15.33 -15.35 6.24
C LEU A 284 14.31 -15.14 5.13
N ASN A 285 13.89 -13.89 4.91
CA ASN A 285 12.75 -13.59 4.06
C ASN A 285 13.18 -12.71 2.89
N SER A 286 12.81 -13.13 1.69
CA SER A 286 12.77 -12.27 0.50
C SER A 286 11.35 -11.76 0.32
N HIS A 287 11.20 -10.45 0.16
CA HIS A 287 9.92 -9.80 -0.10
C HIS A 287 9.91 -9.20 -1.49
N PHE A 288 8.72 -9.05 -2.04
CA PHE A 288 8.51 -8.33 -3.29
C PHE A 288 7.17 -7.58 -3.28
N ILE A 289 7.13 -6.50 -4.04
CA ILE A 289 5.98 -5.61 -4.24
C ILE A 289 5.69 -5.58 -5.74
N ASN A 290 4.42 -5.74 -6.09
CA ASN A 290 3.88 -5.45 -7.41
C ASN A 290 2.54 -4.76 -7.17
N TYR A 291 2.42 -3.51 -7.62
CA TYR A 291 1.25 -2.69 -7.35
C TYR A 291 1.03 -1.74 -8.51
N ASP A 292 -0.19 -1.74 -9.04
CA ASP A 292 -0.62 -0.79 -10.05
C ASP A 292 -1.84 -0.03 -9.50
N ARG A 293 -1.84 1.29 -9.66
CA ARG A 293 -2.93 2.19 -9.26
C ARG A 293 -3.31 3.08 -10.43
N THR A 294 -4.61 3.18 -10.71
CA THR A 294 -5.16 4.19 -11.60
C THR A 294 -6.20 5.03 -10.85
N THR A 295 -6.05 6.34 -10.89
CA THR A 295 -7.03 7.31 -10.40
C THR A 295 -7.51 8.16 -11.55
N SER A 296 -8.81 8.39 -11.65
CA SER A 296 -9.45 9.20 -12.68
C SER A 296 -10.39 10.19 -12.01
N LEU A 297 -10.27 11.48 -12.33
CA LEU A 297 -11.19 12.50 -11.89
C LEU A 297 -11.83 13.15 -13.11
N LEU A 298 -13.16 13.14 -13.13
CA LEU A 298 -13.96 14.06 -13.92
C LEU A 298 -14.54 15.13 -13.00
N GLU A 299 -14.30 16.39 -13.35
CA GLU A 299 -14.87 17.55 -12.66
C GLU A 299 -15.72 18.36 -13.62
N ASP A 300 -16.96 18.66 -13.22
CA ASP A 300 -17.90 19.51 -13.96
C ASP A 300 -18.41 20.67 -13.10
N ASN A 301 -18.67 21.83 -13.71
CA ASN A 301 -19.33 22.96 -13.04
C ASN A 301 -20.20 23.80 -13.98
N ASP A 302 -21.09 24.61 -13.40
CA ASP A 302 -21.91 25.62 -14.10
C ASP A 302 -21.67 27.04 -13.56
N ASN A 303 -20.47 27.29 -13.02
CA ASN A 303 -20.11 28.52 -12.30
C ASN A 303 -19.80 29.73 -13.22
N GLY A 304 -19.94 29.58 -14.54
CA GLY A 304 -19.78 30.67 -15.51
C GLY A 304 -18.33 31.07 -15.86
N GLY A 305 -17.35 30.24 -15.51
CA GLY A 305 -15.94 30.38 -15.92
C GLY A 305 -15.67 29.89 -17.35
N ALA A 306 -14.43 30.07 -17.83
CA ALA A 306 -14.01 29.58 -19.14
C ALA A 306 -13.88 28.04 -19.15
N ILE A 307 -13.48 27.47 -18.01
CA ILE A 307 -13.38 26.03 -17.79
C ILE A 307 -14.59 25.53 -17.00
N THR A 308 -15.35 24.63 -17.63
CA THR A 308 -16.53 23.97 -17.06
C THR A 308 -16.35 22.47 -16.88
N ALA A 309 -15.33 21.87 -17.52
CA ALA A 309 -15.02 20.45 -17.41
C ALA A 309 -13.50 20.21 -17.40
N ILE A 310 -13.04 19.38 -16.47
CA ILE A 310 -11.64 18.93 -16.34
C ILE A 310 -11.62 17.41 -16.21
N ASP A 311 -10.69 16.77 -16.90
CA ASP A 311 -10.44 15.33 -16.85
C ASP A 311 -8.96 15.12 -16.49
N PHE A 312 -8.69 14.34 -15.43
CA PHE A 312 -7.35 14.08 -14.96
C PHE A 312 -7.17 12.63 -14.51
N ASP A 313 -6.38 11.89 -15.28
CA ASP A 313 -6.04 10.49 -15.01
C ASP A 313 -4.58 10.34 -14.62
N ASN A 314 -4.33 9.44 -13.68
CA ASN A 314 -3.00 9.09 -13.20
C ASN A 314 -2.90 7.58 -13.12
N THR A 315 -1.85 7.01 -13.70
CA THR A 315 -1.48 5.61 -13.48
C THR A 315 -0.10 5.56 -12.85
N LEU A 316 0.03 4.82 -11.75
CA LEU A 316 1.27 4.52 -11.04
C LEU A 316 1.52 3.01 -11.10
N SER A 317 2.71 2.62 -11.50
CA SER A 317 3.21 1.25 -11.37
C SER A 317 4.38 1.23 -10.39
N THR A 318 4.31 0.35 -9.40
CA THR A 318 5.33 0.18 -8.36
C THR A 318 5.82 -1.26 -8.36
N THR A 319 7.14 -1.42 -8.44
CA THR A 319 7.80 -2.70 -8.16
C THR A 319 8.80 -2.54 -7.04
N GLY A 320 8.98 -3.60 -6.26
CA GLY A 320 9.91 -3.55 -5.13
C GLY A 320 10.44 -4.91 -4.74
N ASN A 321 11.64 -4.91 -4.18
CA ASN A 321 12.28 -6.09 -3.59
C ASN A 321 12.77 -5.75 -2.20
N GLY A 322 12.72 -6.70 -1.27
CA GLY A 322 13.14 -6.44 0.10
C GLY A 322 13.65 -7.64 0.86
N PHE A 323 14.32 -7.38 1.97
CA PHE A 323 14.85 -8.39 2.87
C PHE A 323 14.35 -8.15 4.29
N SER A 324 14.09 -9.24 5.04
CA SER A 324 13.91 -9.19 6.49
C SER A 324 14.34 -10.52 7.10
N PHE A 325 14.44 -10.56 8.43
CA PHE A 325 14.61 -11.80 9.18
C PHE A 325 13.62 -11.85 10.34
N GLN A 326 13.34 -13.07 10.80
CA GLN A 326 12.52 -13.30 11.97
C GLN A 326 13.24 -14.27 12.89
N VAL A 327 13.10 -14.07 14.20
CA VAL A 327 13.52 -15.03 15.22
C VAL A 327 12.34 -15.33 16.13
N GLY A 328 12.16 -16.59 16.48
CA GLY A 328 11.02 -16.99 17.29
C GLY A 328 11.32 -18.17 18.19
N GLY A 329 10.55 -18.26 19.26
CA GLY A 329 10.59 -19.34 20.22
C GLY A 329 9.18 -19.78 20.61
N ILE A 330 9.04 -21.07 20.94
CA ILE A 330 7.87 -21.63 21.59
C ILE A 330 8.36 -22.47 22.77
N TYR A 331 7.81 -22.23 23.95
CA TYR A 331 8.10 -23.00 25.15
C TYR A 331 6.83 -23.66 25.70
N LYS A 332 6.90 -24.96 25.93
CA LYS A 332 5.83 -25.73 26.58
C LYS A 332 6.08 -25.74 28.09
N LEU A 333 5.30 -24.95 28.81
CA LEU A 333 5.32 -24.96 30.28
C LEU A 333 4.74 -26.26 30.81
N THR A 334 3.67 -26.74 30.17
CA THR A 334 3.11 -28.09 30.34
C THR A 334 2.77 -28.66 28.96
N PRO A 335 2.41 -29.94 28.83
CA PRO A 335 1.91 -30.48 27.56
C PRO A 335 0.72 -29.70 26.98
N GLU A 336 -0.11 -29.13 27.85
CA GLU A 336 -1.29 -28.34 27.54
C GLU A 336 -0.95 -26.87 27.28
N PHE A 337 -0.10 -26.25 28.11
CA PHE A 337 0.13 -24.81 28.08
C PHE A 337 1.44 -24.41 27.39
N ARG A 338 1.32 -23.52 26.40
CA ARG A 338 2.43 -23.05 25.56
C ARG A 338 2.50 -21.54 25.56
N ILE A 339 3.72 -21.03 25.54
CA ILE A 339 4.02 -19.62 25.34
C ILE A 339 4.89 -19.47 24.10
N GLY A 340 4.69 -18.39 23.35
CA GLY A 340 5.48 -18.05 22.17
C GLY A 340 5.94 -16.60 22.22
N LEU A 341 7.09 -16.35 21.61
CA LEU A 341 7.62 -15.00 21.39
C LEU A 341 8.26 -14.96 20.00
N THR A 342 7.92 -13.94 19.21
CA THR A 342 8.54 -13.67 17.92
C THR A 342 8.99 -12.23 17.85
N TYR A 343 10.15 -12.00 17.23
CA TYR A 343 10.58 -10.71 16.73
C TYR A 343 10.71 -10.76 15.20
N ASP A 344 9.99 -9.88 14.52
CA ASP A 344 10.12 -9.59 13.11
C ASP A 344 11.00 -8.34 12.95
N SER A 345 12.09 -8.44 12.19
CA SER A 345 12.87 -7.26 11.82
C SER A 345 12.05 -6.31 10.95
N PRO A 346 12.49 -5.05 10.78
CA PRO A 346 12.11 -4.25 9.62
C PRO A 346 12.26 -5.04 8.32
N THR A 347 11.43 -4.71 7.33
CA THR A 347 11.74 -5.03 5.94
C THR A 347 12.45 -3.84 5.32
N TRP A 348 13.60 -4.08 4.72
CA TRP A 348 14.32 -3.08 3.93
C TRP A 348 13.99 -3.29 2.46
N TYR A 349 13.14 -2.43 1.92
CA TYR A 349 12.75 -2.43 0.51
C TYR A 349 13.65 -1.52 -0.32
N THR A 350 13.78 -1.89 -1.58
CA THR A 350 14.23 -1.04 -2.69
C THR A 350 13.08 -1.00 -3.68
N ILE A 351 12.59 0.20 -3.99
CA ILE A 351 11.35 0.44 -4.73
C ILE A 351 11.65 1.25 -5.99
N GLU A 352 10.96 0.91 -7.07
CA GLU A 352 10.97 1.57 -8.36
C GLU A 352 9.54 1.90 -8.75
N GLU A 353 9.34 3.10 -9.28
CA GLU A 353 8.04 3.62 -9.64
C GLU A 353 8.08 4.27 -11.02
N GLU A 354 6.98 4.10 -11.73
CA GLU A 354 6.73 4.74 -13.02
C GLU A 354 5.32 5.31 -13.01
N THR A 355 5.13 6.49 -13.62
CA THR A 355 3.79 7.07 -13.79
C THR A 355 3.52 7.48 -15.22
N THR A 356 2.26 7.35 -15.62
CA THR A 356 1.69 8.04 -16.79
C THR A 356 0.54 8.92 -16.33
N GLN A 357 0.36 10.07 -16.97
CA GLN A 357 -0.69 11.03 -16.64
C GLN A 357 -1.41 11.47 -17.90
N TYR A 358 -2.71 11.72 -17.80
CA TYR A 358 -3.50 12.33 -18.86
C TYR A 358 -4.28 13.48 -18.26
N ILE A 359 -4.32 14.60 -18.97
CA ILE A 359 -5.11 15.76 -18.59
C ILE A 359 -5.83 16.33 -19.79
N ASN A 360 -7.04 16.83 -19.56
CA ASN A 360 -7.78 17.60 -20.55
C ASN A 360 -8.72 18.61 -19.87
N SER A 361 -9.11 19.64 -20.60
CA SER A 361 -10.19 20.55 -20.22
C SER A 361 -11.06 20.88 -21.43
N ASN A 362 -12.25 21.45 -21.21
CA ASN A 362 -13.13 21.84 -22.32
C ASN A 362 -12.53 22.89 -23.28
N ASN A 363 -11.44 23.58 -22.89
CA ASN A 363 -10.76 24.55 -23.75
C ASN A 363 -9.30 24.17 -24.06
N ALA A 364 -8.82 23.03 -23.58
CA ALA A 364 -7.43 22.64 -23.80
C ALA A 364 -7.14 22.38 -25.29
N PRO A 365 -5.90 22.60 -25.75
CA PRO A 365 -5.47 22.23 -27.09
C PRO A 365 -5.66 20.72 -27.32
N ASN A 366 -6.16 20.30 -28.49
CA ASN A 366 -6.38 18.89 -28.81
C ASN A 366 -5.12 18.01 -28.61
N ASP A 367 -3.95 18.60 -28.80
CA ASP A 367 -2.66 17.92 -28.75
C ASP A 367 -2.15 17.64 -27.32
N ILE A 368 -2.77 18.21 -26.28
CA ILE A 368 -2.33 17.96 -24.89
C ILE A 368 -2.48 16.49 -24.47
N GLY A 369 -3.48 15.80 -25.02
CA GLY A 369 -3.77 14.40 -24.69
C GLY A 369 -2.65 13.42 -25.04
N PHE A 370 -1.71 13.81 -25.89
CA PHE A 370 -0.54 12.97 -26.25
C PHE A 370 0.43 12.76 -25.08
N ILE A 371 0.38 13.62 -24.04
CA ILE A 371 1.14 13.43 -22.79
C ILE A 371 0.86 12.05 -22.15
N SER A 372 -0.33 11.47 -22.38
CA SER A 372 -0.72 10.15 -21.87
C SER A 372 0.21 8.98 -22.27
N THR A 373 1.07 9.18 -23.27
CA THR A 373 2.05 8.19 -23.71
C THR A 373 3.41 8.30 -23.02
N ILE A 374 3.65 9.37 -22.26
CA ILE A 374 4.91 9.63 -21.58
C ILE A 374 4.96 8.89 -20.25
N VAL A 375 5.97 8.04 -20.11
CA VAL A 375 6.26 7.29 -18.87
C VAL A 375 7.33 8.03 -18.10
N ASN A 376 6.95 8.63 -16.97
CA ASN A 376 7.91 9.18 -16.02
C ASN A 376 8.50 8.03 -15.20
N VAL A 377 9.83 7.91 -15.17
CA VAL A 377 10.54 6.90 -14.38
C VAL A 377 11.23 7.59 -13.21
N TYR A 378 10.84 7.26 -11.98
CA TYR A 378 11.38 7.91 -10.79
C TYR A 378 12.70 7.27 -10.33
N PRO A 379 13.59 8.05 -9.69
CA PRO A 379 14.76 7.50 -9.04
C PRO A 379 14.37 6.44 -8.00
N ARG A 380 14.99 5.27 -8.12
CA ARG A 380 14.85 4.18 -7.15
C ARG A 380 15.17 4.67 -5.74
N TYR A 381 14.28 4.36 -4.79
CA TYR A 381 14.42 4.74 -3.39
C TYR A 381 14.35 3.52 -2.46
N LYS A 382 14.55 3.75 -1.16
CA LYS A 382 14.50 2.70 -0.14
C LYS A 382 13.46 3.04 0.91
N LEU A 383 12.73 2.02 1.35
CA LEU A 383 11.75 2.11 2.43
C LEU A 383 12.08 1.07 3.50
N LYS A 384 12.21 1.53 4.74
CA LYS A 384 12.37 0.66 5.91
C LYS A 384 11.04 0.63 6.66
N THR A 385 10.42 -0.54 6.70
CA THR A 385 9.16 -0.74 7.44
C THR A 385 9.42 -0.93 8.94
N PRO A 386 8.40 -0.78 9.81
CA PRO A 386 8.58 -1.02 11.23
C PRO A 386 8.79 -2.50 11.59
N SER A 387 9.58 -2.75 12.63
CA SER A 387 9.67 -4.05 13.30
C SER A 387 8.38 -4.42 14.02
N LYS A 388 8.18 -5.71 14.31
CA LYS A 388 7.04 -6.21 15.09
C LYS A 388 7.49 -7.17 16.17
N ILE A 389 6.90 -7.08 17.36
CA ILE A 389 7.05 -8.06 18.44
C ILE A 389 5.70 -8.73 18.67
N THR A 390 5.69 -10.05 18.80
CA THR A 390 4.47 -10.83 19.06
C THR A 390 4.67 -11.74 20.27
N GLY A 391 3.79 -11.61 21.26
CA GLY A 391 3.67 -12.53 22.39
C GLY A 391 2.44 -13.43 22.22
N SER A 392 2.59 -14.71 22.52
CA SER A 392 1.57 -15.72 22.22
C SER A 392 1.33 -16.66 23.38
N LEU A 393 0.07 -17.06 23.57
CA LEU A 393 -0.38 -18.04 24.54
C LEU A 393 -1.25 -19.09 23.85
N ALA A 394 -1.13 -20.34 24.27
CA ALA A 394 -2.05 -21.38 23.85
C ALA A 394 -2.29 -22.44 24.92
N TYR A 395 -3.54 -22.90 25.01
CA TYR A 395 -3.94 -24.03 25.84
C TYR A 395 -4.50 -25.15 24.95
N VAL A 396 -3.88 -26.32 24.98
CA VAL A 396 -4.20 -27.47 24.13
C VAL A 396 -4.88 -28.55 24.96
N PHE A 397 -6.13 -28.87 24.62
CA PHE A 397 -6.94 -29.89 25.29
C PHE A 397 -6.67 -31.29 24.73
N GLY A 398 -5.38 -31.68 24.68
CA GLY A 398 -4.93 -32.92 24.05
C GLY A 398 -5.44 -33.04 22.60
N ASN A 399 -6.15 -34.13 22.31
CA ASN A 399 -6.69 -34.39 20.96
C ASN A 399 -8.08 -33.76 20.72
N ARG A 400 -8.65 -33.05 21.69
CA ARG A 400 -10.02 -32.50 21.61
C ARG A 400 -10.09 -31.09 21.02
N GLY A 401 -9.02 -30.31 21.11
CA GLY A 401 -9.06 -28.91 20.68
C GLY A 401 -8.00 -28.03 21.31
N LEU A 402 -8.13 -26.72 21.12
CA LEU A 402 -7.26 -25.70 21.69
C LEU A 402 -7.95 -24.33 21.74
N ILE A 403 -7.40 -23.44 22.54
CA ILE A 403 -7.63 -22.00 22.50
C ILE A 403 -6.27 -21.31 22.42
N SER A 404 -6.16 -20.25 21.62
CA SER A 404 -4.94 -19.47 21.45
C SER A 404 -5.22 -17.97 21.45
N PHE A 405 -4.21 -17.22 21.87
CA PHE A 405 -4.22 -15.76 21.90
C PHE A 405 -2.85 -15.24 21.46
N ASP A 406 -2.84 -14.28 20.55
CA ASP A 406 -1.65 -13.54 20.14
C ASP A 406 -1.88 -12.04 20.39
N TYR A 407 -0.87 -11.37 20.95
CA TYR A 407 -0.74 -9.93 21.03
C TYR A 407 0.50 -9.51 20.24
N SER A 408 0.36 -8.55 19.33
CA SER A 408 1.50 -7.95 18.66
C SER A 408 1.45 -6.43 18.70
N ASN A 409 2.62 -5.81 18.65
CA ASN A 409 2.76 -4.37 18.58
C ASN A 409 3.70 -3.98 17.44
N LYS A 410 3.32 -2.95 16.69
CA LYS A 410 4.07 -2.39 15.57
C LYS A 410 4.01 -0.86 15.60
N ASP A 411 5.16 -0.21 15.61
CA ASP A 411 5.28 1.25 15.69
C ASP A 411 5.44 1.87 14.30
N TYR A 412 4.34 2.33 13.69
CA TYR A 412 4.34 2.87 12.33
C TYR A 412 5.10 4.20 12.21
N SER A 413 5.29 4.93 13.30
CA SER A 413 6.13 6.14 13.36
C SER A 413 7.61 5.86 13.05
N LYS A 414 8.02 4.58 13.04
CA LYS A 414 9.39 4.12 12.71
C LYS A 414 9.57 3.74 11.24
N THR A 415 8.55 3.95 10.41
CA THR A 415 8.67 3.84 8.95
C THR A 415 9.60 4.95 8.46
N GLU A 416 10.54 4.62 7.57
CA GLU A 416 11.60 5.55 7.17
C GLU A 416 11.95 5.39 5.69
N PHE A 417 11.77 6.45 4.91
CA PHE A 417 12.35 6.60 3.58
C PHE A 417 13.85 6.87 3.67
N GLN A 418 14.60 6.35 2.70
CA GLN A 418 16.05 6.47 2.62
C GLN A 418 16.50 6.87 1.20
N PRO A 419 17.56 7.69 1.09
CA PRO A 419 18.50 8.02 2.16
C PRO A 419 18.05 9.19 3.05
N THR A 420 18.33 9.12 4.36
CA THR A 420 17.86 10.09 5.37
C THR A 420 18.59 11.43 5.36
N ASN A 421 19.61 11.60 4.52
CA ASN A 421 20.30 12.87 4.32
C ASN A 421 19.69 13.69 3.16
N ASP A 422 18.74 13.13 2.42
CA ASP A 422 17.94 13.85 1.43
C ASP A 422 16.87 14.69 2.15
N ALA A 423 16.70 15.95 1.74
CA ALA A 423 15.78 16.87 2.40
C ALA A 423 14.30 16.45 2.22
N PHE A 424 13.93 15.84 1.09
CA PHE A 424 12.56 15.36 0.83
C PHE A 424 12.21 14.27 1.82
N TYR A 425 13.07 13.25 1.89
CA TYR A 425 12.83 12.10 2.74
C TYR A 425 12.90 12.50 4.22
N GLN A 426 13.70 13.50 4.60
CA GLN A 426 13.66 14.03 5.97
C GLN A 426 12.30 14.61 6.32
N GLU A 427 11.73 15.44 5.45
CA GLU A 427 10.40 16.03 5.65
C GLU A 427 9.31 14.94 5.72
N GLN A 428 9.29 14.02 4.75
CA GLN A 428 8.33 12.91 4.73
C GLN A 428 8.46 12.02 5.98
N ASN A 429 9.69 11.74 6.43
CA ASN A 429 9.95 10.98 7.65
C ASN A 429 9.47 11.73 8.91
N GLU A 430 9.64 13.04 8.97
CA GLU A 430 9.14 13.87 10.08
C GLU A 430 7.61 13.84 10.12
N ILE A 431 6.93 14.01 8.97
CA ILE A 431 5.48 13.89 8.85
C ILE A 431 5.03 12.52 9.35
N MET A 432 5.59 11.42 8.81
CA MET A 432 5.27 10.05 9.23
C MET A 432 5.45 9.86 10.74
N SER A 433 6.52 10.41 11.32
CA SER A 433 6.79 10.29 12.75
C SER A 433 5.78 11.01 13.65
N ASN A 434 5.08 12.02 13.10
CA ASN A 434 4.10 12.83 13.81
C ASN A 434 2.65 12.36 13.60
N VAL A 435 2.34 11.75 12.45
CA VAL A 435 0.97 11.32 12.13
C VAL A 435 0.72 9.83 12.41
N PHE A 436 1.75 8.99 12.33
CA PHE A 436 1.63 7.56 12.64
C PHE A 436 1.89 7.26 14.11
N THR A 437 1.26 6.17 14.57
CA THR A 437 1.37 5.70 15.94
C THR A 437 1.71 4.22 16.04
N SER A 438 1.83 3.74 17.28
CA SER A 438 1.94 2.33 17.58
C SER A 438 0.57 1.66 17.52
N SER A 439 0.45 0.64 16.68
CA SER A 439 -0.76 -0.17 16.55
C SER A 439 -0.58 -1.51 17.27
N SER A 440 -1.50 -1.82 18.18
CA SER A 440 -1.60 -3.13 18.79
C SER A 440 -2.61 -4.01 18.04
N THR A 441 -2.25 -5.28 17.90
CA THR A 441 -3.12 -6.31 17.31
C THR A 441 -3.41 -7.40 18.33
N TYR A 442 -4.67 -7.76 18.46
CA TYR A 442 -5.17 -8.81 19.34
C TYR A 442 -5.86 -9.87 18.51
N ARG A 443 -5.47 -11.13 18.68
CA ARG A 443 -6.06 -12.26 17.94
C ARG A 443 -6.39 -13.36 18.92
N ILE A 444 -7.62 -13.87 18.83
CA ILE A 444 -8.07 -15.01 19.63
C ILE A 444 -8.67 -16.07 18.70
N GLY A 445 -8.36 -17.33 18.97
CA GLY A 445 -8.83 -18.45 18.17
C GLY A 445 -9.14 -19.68 19.02
N GLY A 446 -10.10 -20.48 18.56
CA GLY A 446 -10.42 -21.79 19.13
C GLY A 446 -10.64 -22.87 18.07
N GLU A 447 -10.17 -24.08 18.35
CA GLU A 447 -10.39 -25.27 17.52
C GLU A 447 -11.02 -26.38 18.37
N LEU A 448 -12.10 -26.97 17.89
CA LEU A 448 -12.77 -28.14 18.48
C LEU A 448 -12.70 -29.31 17.50
N LYS A 449 -12.25 -30.46 17.97
CA LYS A 449 -12.11 -31.69 17.17
C LYS A 449 -13.14 -32.72 17.58
N HIS A 450 -13.81 -33.28 16.59
CA HIS A 450 -14.71 -34.42 16.76
C HIS A 450 -14.47 -35.44 15.63
N LYS A 451 -13.88 -36.58 15.99
CA LYS A 451 -13.46 -37.62 15.03
C LYS A 451 -12.57 -37.02 13.92
N GLN A 452 -12.96 -37.17 12.66
CA GLN A 452 -12.25 -36.64 11.50
C GLN A 452 -12.50 -35.14 11.24
N PHE A 453 -13.44 -34.52 11.96
CA PHE A 453 -13.83 -33.13 11.76
C PHE A 453 -13.16 -32.20 12.77
N SER A 454 -12.84 -31.00 12.33
CA SER A 454 -12.39 -29.90 13.18
C SER A 454 -13.18 -28.63 12.86
N PHE A 455 -13.76 -28.03 13.88
CA PHE A 455 -14.48 -26.76 13.83
C PHE A 455 -13.62 -25.68 14.43
N ARG A 456 -13.60 -24.51 13.82
CA ARG A 456 -12.72 -23.41 14.20
C ARG A 456 -13.46 -22.09 14.16
N GLY A 457 -13.07 -21.19 15.04
CA GLY A 457 -13.50 -19.80 15.00
C GLY A 457 -12.43 -18.89 15.57
N GLY A 458 -12.43 -17.65 15.11
CA GLY A 458 -11.48 -16.64 15.55
C GLY A 458 -12.01 -15.23 15.46
N TYR A 459 -11.36 -14.35 16.20
CA TYR A 459 -11.58 -12.90 16.20
C TYR A 459 -10.24 -12.17 16.16
N ARG A 460 -10.22 -11.04 15.45
CA ARG A 460 -9.08 -10.12 15.41
C ARG A 460 -9.55 -8.69 15.60
N PHE A 461 -8.72 -7.92 16.29
CA PHE A 461 -8.80 -6.47 16.41
C PHE A 461 -7.41 -5.89 16.18
N GLU A 462 -7.31 -4.84 15.38
CA GLU A 462 -6.06 -4.11 15.12
C GLU A 462 -6.35 -2.61 15.22
N GLU A 463 -5.59 -1.94 16.09
CA GLU A 463 -5.70 -0.50 16.30
C GLU A 463 -5.27 0.28 15.04
N SER A 464 -5.76 1.50 14.91
CA SER A 464 -5.31 2.43 13.87
C SER A 464 -3.77 2.61 13.88
N PRO A 465 -3.12 2.68 12.71
CA PRO A 465 -1.74 3.12 12.59
C PRO A 465 -1.59 4.65 12.58
N TYR A 466 -2.69 5.43 12.61
CA TYR A 466 -2.69 6.89 12.69
C TYR A 466 -3.07 7.36 14.09
N GLU A 467 -2.44 8.45 14.55
CA GLU A 467 -2.75 9.10 15.83
C GLU A 467 -4.20 9.61 15.90
N ASP A 468 -4.80 9.99 14.76
CA ASP A 468 -6.16 10.54 14.72
C ASP A 468 -7.27 9.46 14.84
N GLY A 469 -6.96 8.20 14.53
CA GLY A 469 -7.94 7.11 14.46
C GLY A 469 -9.03 7.27 13.38
N ILE A 470 -8.91 8.26 12.48
CA ILE A 470 -9.91 8.64 11.47
C ILE A 470 -9.40 8.36 10.07
N THR A 471 -8.18 8.80 9.73
CA THR A 471 -7.59 8.63 8.38
C THR A 471 -7.59 7.16 7.98
N VAL A 472 -7.20 6.31 8.93
CA VAL A 472 -7.42 4.87 8.89
C VAL A 472 -7.98 4.46 10.24
N GLY A 473 -9.18 3.87 10.26
CA GLY A 473 -9.81 3.41 11.50
C GLY A 473 -9.22 2.12 12.05
N ASP A 474 -9.81 1.63 13.13
CA ASP A 474 -9.52 0.28 13.63
C ASP A 474 -10.03 -0.79 12.66
N LEU A 475 -9.39 -1.97 12.70
CA LEU A 475 -9.81 -3.13 11.93
C LEU A 475 -10.39 -4.19 12.86
N GLU A 476 -11.57 -4.67 12.51
CA GLU A 476 -12.22 -5.80 13.18
C GLU A 476 -12.45 -6.95 12.21
N GLY A 477 -12.28 -8.19 12.67
CA GLY A 477 -12.57 -9.34 11.83
C GLY A 477 -12.89 -10.63 12.59
N TYR A 478 -13.65 -11.49 11.91
CA TYR A 478 -14.16 -12.76 12.44
C TYR A 478 -13.93 -13.86 11.42
N SER A 479 -13.74 -15.09 11.90
CA SER A 479 -13.50 -16.23 11.02
C SER A 479 -14.20 -17.49 11.53
N LEU A 480 -14.60 -18.35 10.60
CA LEU A 480 -15.17 -19.67 10.84
C LEU A 480 -14.56 -20.68 9.88
N GLY A 481 -14.17 -21.84 10.39
CA GLY A 481 -13.52 -22.85 9.57
C GLY A 481 -13.96 -24.28 9.88
N LEU A 482 -13.91 -25.11 8.84
CA LEU A 482 -14.15 -26.54 8.89
C LEU A 482 -12.96 -27.28 8.29
N GLY A 483 -12.48 -28.29 9.00
CA GLY A 483 -11.43 -29.19 8.52
C GLY A 483 -11.88 -30.64 8.55
N ILE A 484 -11.40 -31.41 7.57
CA ILE A 484 -11.61 -32.85 7.46
C ILE A 484 -10.25 -33.53 7.30
N SER A 485 -9.98 -34.52 8.16
CA SER A 485 -8.74 -35.30 8.13
C SER A 485 -8.98 -36.71 7.58
N PHE A 486 -8.19 -37.08 6.57
CA PHE A 486 -8.13 -38.41 5.96
C PHE A 486 -6.82 -39.11 6.34
N GLY A 487 -6.41 -38.98 7.60
CA GLY A 487 -5.13 -39.50 8.10
C GLY A 487 -3.96 -38.61 7.68
N LYS A 488 -3.26 -38.97 6.61
CA LYS A 488 -2.08 -38.22 6.13
C LYS A 488 -2.46 -36.92 5.40
N THR A 489 -3.68 -36.85 4.85
CA THR A 489 -4.18 -35.70 4.11
C THR A 489 -5.21 -34.92 4.94
N LYS A 490 -5.21 -33.60 4.82
CA LYS A 490 -6.22 -32.72 5.41
C LYS A 490 -6.75 -31.76 4.37
N LEU A 491 -8.06 -31.53 4.41
CA LEU A 491 -8.76 -30.53 3.63
C LEU A 491 -9.40 -29.55 4.61
N ASP A 492 -9.09 -28.27 4.46
CA ASP A 492 -9.62 -27.21 5.32
C ASP A 492 -10.30 -26.13 4.47
N LEU A 493 -11.49 -25.70 4.88
CA LEU A 493 -12.26 -24.61 4.29
C LEU A 493 -12.49 -23.54 5.34
N THR A 494 -12.40 -22.27 4.97
CA THR A 494 -12.61 -21.15 5.90
C THR A 494 -13.30 -20.00 5.20
N TYR A 495 -14.23 -19.40 5.93
CA TYR A 495 -14.77 -18.08 5.64
C TYR A 495 -14.26 -17.12 6.70
N ASP A 496 -13.71 -16.00 6.28
CA ASP A 496 -13.37 -14.91 7.18
C ASP A 496 -13.75 -13.56 6.57
N GLN A 497 -14.02 -12.61 7.45
CA GLN A 497 -14.47 -11.28 7.08
C GLN A 497 -13.83 -10.26 8.00
N TRP A 498 -13.43 -9.13 7.45
CA TRP A 498 -12.95 -7.99 8.21
C TRP A 498 -13.42 -6.67 7.60
N GLU A 499 -13.44 -5.65 8.43
CA GLU A 499 -13.93 -4.33 8.09
C GLU A 499 -12.98 -3.26 8.64
N ARG A 500 -12.80 -2.19 7.87
CA ARG A 500 -12.00 -1.02 8.24
C ARG A 500 -12.51 0.21 7.52
N SER A 501 -12.53 1.35 8.20
CA SER A 501 -12.88 2.65 7.64
C SER A 501 -11.64 3.46 7.25
N TYR A 502 -11.78 4.30 6.23
CA TYR A 502 -10.76 5.20 5.71
C TYR A 502 -11.39 6.57 5.46
N ALA A 503 -10.66 7.65 5.75
CA ALA A 503 -10.95 8.99 5.28
C ALA A 503 -9.83 9.38 4.31
N THR A 504 -10.11 9.30 3.02
CA THR A 504 -9.09 9.42 1.97
C THR A 504 -9.31 10.71 1.19
N PRO A 505 -8.35 11.66 1.18
CA PRO A 505 -8.45 12.82 0.32
C PRO A 505 -8.37 12.40 -1.16
N LEU A 506 -9.03 13.13 -2.07
CA LEU A 506 -8.93 12.84 -3.50
C LEU A 506 -7.51 13.08 -4.03
N TYR A 507 -6.87 14.14 -3.53
CA TYR A 507 -5.48 14.52 -3.79
C TYR A 507 -4.82 15.01 -2.49
N ASN A 508 -3.49 14.93 -2.39
CA ASN A 508 -2.76 15.30 -1.17
C ASN A 508 -2.35 16.78 -1.09
N LEU A 509 -2.69 17.57 -2.12
CA LEU A 509 -2.43 19.00 -2.23
C LEU A 509 -3.62 19.64 -2.99
N GLY A 510 -3.96 20.90 -2.70
CA GLY A 510 -5.15 21.55 -3.25
C GLY A 510 -6.47 20.89 -2.82
N LEU A 511 -7.00 19.99 -3.65
CA LEU A 511 -8.28 19.30 -3.46
C LEU A 511 -8.20 18.18 -2.41
N ILE A 512 -8.05 18.58 -1.15
CA ILE A 512 -7.83 17.69 0.01
C ILE A 512 -9.11 17.19 0.69
N ASP A 513 -10.29 17.46 0.11
CA ASP A 513 -11.56 16.95 0.64
C ASP A 513 -11.59 15.43 0.63
N THR A 514 -12.04 14.85 1.75
CA THR A 514 -11.95 13.41 1.98
C THR A 514 -13.23 12.67 1.60
N ALA A 515 -13.08 11.56 0.88
CA ALA A 515 -14.10 10.52 0.76
C ALA A 515 -14.03 9.57 1.98
N SER A 516 -15.18 9.31 2.59
CA SER A 516 -15.30 8.33 3.68
C SER A 516 -15.59 6.95 3.11
N ILE A 517 -14.67 6.02 3.25
CA ILE A 517 -14.76 4.67 2.68
C ILE A 517 -14.87 3.66 3.82
N ASN A 518 -15.98 2.93 3.87
CA ASN A 518 -16.05 1.71 4.67
C ASN A 518 -15.75 0.50 3.77
N ARG A 519 -14.60 -0.14 4.00
CA ARG A 519 -14.17 -1.32 3.26
C ARG A 519 -14.44 -2.57 4.08
N LYS A 520 -15.24 -3.46 3.49
CA LYS A 520 -15.56 -4.78 4.01
C LYS A 520 -15.02 -5.86 3.10
N ASN A 521 -14.05 -6.61 3.61
CA ASN A 521 -13.43 -7.72 2.93
C ASN A 521 -14.01 -9.03 3.43
N SER A 522 -14.26 -9.97 2.52
CA SER A 522 -14.64 -11.34 2.85
C SER A 522 -13.85 -12.31 2.00
N ASN A 523 -13.38 -13.40 2.59
CA ASN A 523 -12.55 -14.36 1.91
C ASN A 523 -13.06 -15.79 2.12
N LEU A 524 -13.09 -16.57 1.04
CA LEU A 524 -13.27 -18.02 1.08
C LEU A 524 -11.93 -18.69 0.77
N THR A 525 -11.37 -19.41 1.74
CA THR A 525 -10.04 -20.05 1.63
C THR A 525 -10.14 -21.56 1.70
N LEU A 526 -9.48 -22.26 0.77
CA LEU A 526 -9.38 -23.71 0.69
C LEU A 526 -7.91 -24.13 0.79
N SER A 527 -7.59 -25.02 1.73
CA SER A 527 -6.24 -25.58 1.88
C SER A 527 -6.23 -27.09 1.78
N LEU A 528 -5.20 -27.59 1.11
CA LEU A 528 -4.85 -28.99 1.08
C LEU A 528 -3.48 -29.18 1.74
N ALA A 529 -3.41 -30.12 2.68
CA ALA A 529 -2.18 -30.38 3.43
C ALA A 529 -1.86 -31.88 3.53
N PHE A 530 -0.57 -32.20 3.47
CA PHE A 530 -0.05 -33.57 3.49
C PHE A 530 1.00 -33.74 4.60
N ASN A 531 0.89 -34.81 5.38
CA ASN A 531 1.89 -35.24 6.35
C ASN A 531 2.56 -36.52 5.85
N ILE A 532 3.85 -36.47 5.54
CA ILE A 532 4.59 -37.54 4.88
C ILE A 532 5.53 -38.23 5.86
#